data_AF-A0AAW9B624-F1
#
_entry.id   AF-A0AAW9B624-F1
#
_cell.length_a   1.000
_cell.length_b   1.000
_cell.length_c   1.000
_cell.angle_alpha   90.00
_cell.angle_beta   90.00
_cell.angle_gamma   90.00
#
_symmetry.space_group_name_H-M   'P 1'
#
loop_
_entity.id
_entity.type
_entity.pdbx_description
1 polymer ?
#
loop_
_entity_poly.entity_id
_entity_poly.type
_entity_poly.pdbx_seq_one_letter_code
_entity_poly.pdbx_strand_id
1 'polypeptide(L)'
;MSQRTPEKESELNASVALALALAIGMGYGVYAHFFHILAFVWRMLKIAQMFTFFAFENLVVVTTSWLTGFQGWGFKEGLYQILELHYTMITPEYIGAYDSIFGNILKWPFALALIYLGCKEYSIRSKTRKEHNVESMIRAASKVHPHLKRIVPPNFYDKLMGYSIGWMFPKYKERLEGENPCDYSHDYNFENRSDYENRYAMGVSPYEMLTANPPLGVTLDEIERDKEMQKETGFVSNFRPICYFYYCENPKDSTIEFCSRTATISLERLLLCPLPQQLHSEDKLARLFDDNGKTIPIEYVDKQGNEADKFKRGGAIIGGFRPTTLLNDGVPYAGSIEDTILLFNGIERKVLTQLKEKMDGKTTRTFEEILYAMVTKKHAYSTTVIWALMLLFKDVNRIAGNEFTWVTKHDRNLGMVLQSIGRETPFLEASGTRSHFLMERKAGFRMTIPSVLGAVQDLHINAERILTAGKKGEDLLNMDEDEFSRLFDLSEIEKKADGRENEAKQILKSLGVDIEKDEKVFNDPYEDIPELMKQYKEVD
;
A
#
# COMPACT_ATOMS: atom_id res chain seq x y z
N MET A 1 14.44 10.87 32.84
CA MET A 1 14.43 10.55 34.28
C MET A 1 15.74 11.05 34.87
N SER A 2 15.70 12.11 35.67
CA SER A 2 16.88 12.68 36.35
C SER A 2 17.36 11.71 37.43
N GLN A 3 18.62 11.29 37.38
CA GLN A 3 19.26 10.50 38.44
C GLN A 3 19.30 11.36 39.72
N ARG A 4 18.62 10.93 40.79
CA ARG A 4 18.66 11.61 42.09
C ARG A 4 19.87 11.10 42.88
N THR A 5 20.51 11.98 43.63
CA THR A 5 21.68 11.65 44.45
C THR A 5 21.30 10.70 45.61
N PRO A 6 22.20 9.77 45.99
CA PRO A 6 21.91 8.70 46.97
C PRO A 6 21.52 9.22 48.36
N GLU A 7 21.98 10.41 48.76
CA GLU A 7 21.60 11.04 50.03
C GLU A 7 20.10 11.35 50.10
N LYS A 8 19.50 11.85 49.00
CA LYS A 8 18.06 12.16 48.94
C LYS A 8 17.18 10.91 48.96
N GLU A 9 17.67 9.77 48.48
CA GLU A 9 16.96 8.49 48.62
C GLU A 9 16.98 7.99 50.07
N SER A 10 18.09 8.19 50.78
CA SER A 10 18.22 7.79 52.18
C SER A 10 17.29 8.59 53.12
N GLU A 11 17.19 9.90 52.92
CA GLU A 11 16.29 10.78 53.69
C GLU A 11 14.82 10.46 53.40
N LEU A 12 14.49 10.18 52.13
CA LEU A 12 13.14 9.79 51.74
C LEU A 12 12.76 8.45 52.39
N ASN A 13 13.66 7.46 52.35
CA ASN A 13 13.43 6.17 52.99
C ASN A 13 13.30 6.27 54.52
N ALA A 14 14.09 7.14 55.17
CA ALA A 14 13.99 7.39 56.61
C ALA A 14 12.66 8.09 56.98
N SER A 15 12.23 9.07 56.17
CA SER A 15 10.94 9.75 56.38
C SER A 15 9.75 8.82 56.18
N VAL A 16 9.81 7.93 55.18
CA VAL A 16 8.81 6.89 54.95
C VAL A 16 8.79 5.89 56.10
N ALA A 17 9.95 5.46 56.59
CA ALA A 17 10.04 4.55 57.74
C ALA A 17 9.46 5.17 59.02
N LEU A 18 9.72 6.46 59.27
CA LEU A 18 9.21 7.17 60.43
C LEU A 18 7.70 7.41 60.33
N ALA A 19 7.20 7.76 59.14
CA ALA A 19 5.76 7.84 58.88
C ALA A 19 5.06 6.48 59.05
N LEU A 20 5.70 5.39 58.60
CA LEU A 20 5.20 4.03 58.79
C LEU A 20 5.18 3.65 60.29
N ALA A 21 6.23 3.98 61.03
CA ALA A 21 6.32 3.72 62.47
C ALA A 21 5.27 4.50 63.27
N LEU A 22 5.04 5.78 62.93
CA LEU A 22 3.96 6.58 63.52
C LEU A 22 2.58 6.03 63.15
N ALA A 23 2.36 5.61 61.92
CA ALA A 23 1.12 4.98 61.49
C ALA A 23 0.87 3.64 62.21
N ILE A 24 1.91 2.84 62.43
CA ILE A 24 1.84 1.59 63.21
C ILE A 24 1.54 1.90 64.69
N GLY A 25 2.19 2.91 65.27
CA GLY A 25 1.96 3.34 66.65
C GLY A 25 0.55 3.89 66.87
N MET A 26 0.06 4.73 65.97
CA MET A 26 -1.33 5.22 65.98
C MET A 26 -2.33 4.08 65.73
N GLY A 27 -2.02 3.16 64.82
CA GLY A 27 -2.80 1.96 64.58
C GLY A 27 -2.92 1.06 65.82
N TYR A 28 -1.82 0.89 66.55
CA TYR A 28 -1.81 0.15 67.82
C TYR A 28 -2.60 0.88 68.91
N GLY A 29 -2.50 2.22 68.98
CA GLY A 29 -3.29 3.04 69.90
C GLY A 29 -4.79 2.97 69.62
N VAL A 30 -5.19 3.01 68.35
CA VAL A 30 -6.59 2.82 67.93
C VAL A 30 -7.06 1.40 68.24
N TYR A 31 -6.23 0.40 67.98
CA TYR A 31 -6.53 -1.00 68.31
C TYR A 31 -6.77 -1.18 69.82
N ALA A 32 -5.92 -0.61 70.68
CA ALA A 32 -6.05 -0.74 72.12
C ALA A 32 -7.27 0.01 72.69
N HIS A 33 -7.56 1.23 72.22
CA HIS A 33 -8.66 2.04 72.74
C HIS A 33 -10.04 1.66 72.19
N PHE A 34 -10.11 1.25 70.92
CA PHE A 34 -11.36 0.91 70.23
C PHE A 34 -11.54 -0.60 70.04
N PHE A 35 -10.76 -1.43 70.75
CA PHE A 35 -10.77 -2.88 70.61
C PHE A 35 -12.18 -3.45 70.70
N HIS A 36 -13.01 -3.00 71.65
CA HIS A 36 -14.37 -3.51 71.82
C HIS A 36 -15.32 -3.13 70.68
N ILE A 37 -15.13 -1.95 70.07
CA ILE A 37 -15.90 -1.53 68.88
C ILE A 37 -15.44 -2.36 67.67
N LEU A 38 -14.13 -2.56 67.53
CA LEU A 38 -13.57 -3.41 66.48
C LEU A 38 -13.97 -4.88 66.63
N ALA A 39 -14.02 -5.40 67.87
CA ALA A 39 -14.49 -6.74 68.18
C ALA A 39 -15.98 -6.91 67.89
N PHE A 40 -16.79 -5.88 68.14
CA PHE A 40 -18.20 -5.85 67.74
C PHE A 40 -18.36 -5.89 66.22
N VAL A 41 -17.63 -5.05 65.48
CA VAL A 41 -17.66 -5.04 64.00
C VAL A 41 -17.15 -6.37 63.43
N TRP A 42 -16.06 -6.90 63.97
CA TRP A 42 -15.50 -8.21 63.60
C TRP A 42 -16.53 -9.33 63.82
N ARG A 43 -17.20 -9.34 64.98
CA ARG A 43 -18.27 -10.30 65.29
C ARG A 43 -19.39 -10.24 64.26
N MET A 44 -19.86 -9.04 63.90
CA MET A 44 -20.92 -8.88 62.89
C MET A 44 -20.49 -9.38 61.51
N LEU A 45 -19.26 -9.07 61.08
CA LEU A 45 -18.71 -9.56 59.82
C LEU A 45 -18.56 -11.08 59.81
N LYS A 46 -18.12 -11.68 60.93
CA LYS A 46 -17.97 -13.13 61.07
C LYS A 46 -19.29 -13.87 61.14
N ILE A 47 -20.30 -13.30 61.79
CA ILE A 47 -21.67 -13.86 61.75
C ILE A 47 -22.18 -13.88 60.31
N ALA A 48 -22.03 -12.78 59.57
CA ALA A 48 -22.44 -12.74 58.16
C ALA A 48 -21.69 -13.78 57.31
N GLN A 49 -20.37 -13.87 57.49
CA GLN A 49 -19.52 -14.85 56.81
C GLN A 49 -19.94 -16.29 57.13
N MET A 50 -20.08 -16.63 58.41
CA MET A 50 -20.45 -17.99 58.83
C MET A 50 -21.87 -18.35 58.44
N PHE A 51 -22.80 -17.39 58.43
CA PHE A 51 -24.15 -17.61 57.94
C PHE A 51 -24.16 -17.95 56.45
N THR A 52 -23.38 -17.25 55.62
CA THR A 52 -23.26 -17.60 54.19
C THR A 52 -22.68 -19.00 53.98
N PHE A 53 -21.68 -19.40 54.77
CA PHE A 53 -21.10 -20.74 54.67
C PHE A 53 -22.02 -21.83 55.21
N PHE A 54 -22.76 -21.56 56.28
CA PHE A 54 -23.80 -22.45 56.78
C PHE A 54 -24.91 -22.64 55.73
N ALA A 55 -25.34 -21.57 55.05
CA ALA A 55 -26.31 -21.68 53.96
C ALA A 55 -25.80 -22.54 52.79
N PHE A 56 -24.52 -22.37 52.42
CA PHE A 56 -23.85 -23.20 51.41
C PHE A 56 -23.70 -24.66 51.86
N GLU A 57 -23.30 -24.90 53.09
CA GLU A 57 -23.19 -26.24 53.68
C GLU A 57 -24.54 -26.96 53.68
N ASN A 58 -25.63 -26.28 54.06
CA ASN A 58 -26.98 -26.85 53.99
C ASN A 58 -27.38 -27.18 52.56
N LEU A 59 -27.06 -26.32 51.58
CA LEU A 59 -27.33 -26.61 50.17
C LEU A 59 -26.59 -27.89 49.73
N VAL A 60 -25.30 -27.99 50.04
CA VAL A 60 -24.49 -29.15 49.69
C VAL A 60 -25.03 -30.40 50.38
N VAL A 61 -25.26 -30.37 51.69
CA VAL A 61 -25.80 -31.50 52.47
C VAL A 61 -27.15 -31.93 51.90
N VAL A 62 -28.09 -31.03 51.62
CA VAL A 62 -29.39 -31.40 51.01
C VAL A 62 -29.20 -32.10 49.65
N THR A 63 -28.26 -31.65 48.84
CA THR A 63 -28.02 -32.23 47.51
C THR A 63 -27.24 -33.53 47.51
N THR A 64 -26.33 -33.76 48.48
CA THR A 64 -25.41 -34.90 48.47
C THR A 64 -25.62 -35.90 49.61
N SER A 65 -26.44 -35.57 50.63
CA SER A 65 -26.63 -36.38 51.84
C SER A 65 -27.21 -37.76 51.54
N TRP A 66 -28.14 -37.89 50.59
CA TRP A 66 -28.71 -39.20 50.23
C TRP A 66 -27.61 -40.16 49.73
N LEU A 67 -26.59 -39.64 49.03
CA LEU A 67 -25.55 -40.43 48.38
C LEU A 67 -24.35 -40.73 49.29
N THR A 68 -23.98 -39.81 50.16
CA THR A 68 -22.67 -39.82 50.83
C THR A 68 -22.72 -39.89 52.35
N GLY A 69 -23.90 -39.72 52.97
CA GLY A 69 -24.02 -39.66 54.43
C GLY A 69 -23.30 -38.47 55.07
N PHE A 70 -22.89 -37.48 54.28
CA PHE A 70 -22.14 -36.32 54.74
C PHE A 70 -22.97 -35.43 55.67
N GLN A 71 -22.47 -35.19 56.88
CA GLN A 71 -23.16 -34.45 57.96
C GLN A 71 -22.78 -32.97 58.05
N GLY A 72 -21.86 -32.49 57.19
CA GLY A 72 -21.41 -31.10 57.19
C GLY A 72 -19.94 -30.91 57.59
N TRP A 73 -19.47 -29.68 57.47
CA TRP A 73 -18.14 -29.20 57.86
C TRP A 73 -18.14 -28.47 59.22
N GLY A 74 -19.29 -28.38 59.90
CA GLY A 74 -19.38 -27.82 61.25
C GLY A 74 -19.44 -26.29 61.29
N PHE A 75 -19.79 -25.61 60.19
CA PHE A 75 -19.98 -24.15 60.21
C PHE A 75 -21.19 -23.75 61.06
N LYS A 76 -22.12 -24.69 61.28
CA LYS A 76 -23.23 -24.55 62.23
C LYS A 76 -22.73 -24.30 63.65
N GLU A 77 -21.82 -25.15 64.17
CA GLU A 77 -21.28 -24.98 65.52
C GLU A 77 -20.47 -23.67 65.63
N GLY A 78 -19.67 -23.35 64.61
CA GLY A 78 -18.90 -22.11 64.56
C GLY A 78 -19.78 -20.84 64.53
N LEU A 79 -20.96 -20.89 63.90
CA LEU A 79 -21.93 -19.79 63.89
C LEU A 79 -22.58 -19.59 65.27
N TYR A 80 -23.03 -20.68 65.91
CA TYR A 80 -23.65 -20.61 67.24
C TYR A 80 -22.66 -20.13 68.30
N GLN A 81 -21.40 -20.57 68.23
CA GLN A 81 -20.35 -20.16 69.16
C GLN A 81 -20.11 -18.63 69.15
N ILE A 82 -20.17 -17.98 67.98
CA ILE A 82 -20.05 -16.52 67.86
C ILE A 82 -21.35 -15.80 68.25
N LEU A 83 -22.51 -16.41 67.98
CA LEU A 83 -23.80 -15.84 68.32
C LEU A 83 -23.99 -15.74 69.84
N GLU A 84 -23.55 -16.76 70.59
CA GLU A 84 -23.67 -16.84 72.05
C GLU A 84 -22.66 -15.93 72.78
N LEU A 85 -21.48 -15.69 72.19
CA LEU A 85 -20.48 -14.80 72.81
C LEU A 85 -20.89 -13.33 72.74
N HIS A 86 -20.84 -12.65 73.88
CA HIS A 86 -20.97 -11.19 73.95
C HIS A 86 -19.67 -10.50 73.53
N TYR A 87 -19.75 -9.37 72.81
CA TYR A 87 -18.59 -8.70 72.20
C TYR A 87 -17.53 -8.22 73.20
N THR A 88 -17.88 -8.06 74.48
CA THR A 88 -16.94 -7.71 75.56
C THR A 88 -16.06 -8.87 76.02
N MET A 89 -16.45 -10.12 75.72
CA MET A 89 -15.72 -11.34 76.08
C MET A 89 -14.77 -11.82 74.97
N ILE A 90 -14.77 -11.15 73.81
CA ILE A 90 -13.90 -11.48 72.69
C ILE A 90 -12.49 -10.96 73.03
N THR A 91 -11.55 -11.87 73.26
CA THR A 91 -10.13 -11.55 73.43
C THR A 91 -9.37 -11.66 72.10
N PRO A 92 -8.21 -11.00 71.93
CA PRO A 92 -7.36 -11.18 70.76
C PRO A 92 -6.98 -12.64 70.50
N GLU A 93 -6.78 -13.41 71.57
CA GLU A 93 -6.48 -14.85 71.52
C GLU A 93 -7.66 -15.65 70.96
N TYR A 94 -8.89 -15.30 71.34
CA TYR A 94 -10.10 -15.91 70.79
C TYR A 94 -10.25 -15.63 69.29
N ILE A 95 -9.99 -14.38 68.86
CA ILE A 95 -10.00 -14.02 67.44
C ILE A 95 -8.96 -14.86 66.68
N GLY A 96 -7.74 -14.99 67.21
CA GLY A 96 -6.68 -15.79 66.60
C GLY A 96 -7.02 -17.29 66.51
N ALA A 97 -7.57 -17.86 67.58
CA ALA A 97 -8.01 -19.25 67.61
C ALA A 97 -9.16 -19.50 66.63
N TYR A 98 -10.18 -18.64 66.61
CA TYR A 98 -11.32 -18.75 65.72
C TYR A 98 -10.91 -18.60 64.24
N ASP A 99 -10.07 -17.61 63.92
CA ASP A 99 -9.57 -17.40 62.55
C ASP A 99 -8.61 -18.49 62.09
N SER A 100 -7.93 -19.20 63.00
CA SER A 100 -7.13 -20.38 62.63
C SER A 100 -7.98 -21.55 62.11
N ILE A 101 -9.21 -21.69 62.64
CA ILE A 101 -10.14 -22.76 62.28
C ILE A 101 -10.98 -22.36 61.06
N PHE A 102 -11.51 -21.13 61.03
CA PHE A 102 -12.49 -20.69 60.01
C PHE A 102 -12.04 -19.48 59.15
N GLY A 103 -10.96 -18.79 59.53
CA GLY A 103 -10.60 -17.46 59.03
C GLY A 103 -9.81 -17.43 57.71
N ASN A 104 -9.17 -18.52 57.31
CA ASN A 104 -8.38 -18.54 56.07
C ASN A 104 -9.20 -18.71 54.78
N ILE A 105 -10.51 -18.98 54.87
CA ILE A 105 -11.35 -19.27 53.70
C ILE A 105 -11.61 -18.00 52.86
N LEU A 106 -11.68 -16.82 53.48
CA LEU A 106 -11.97 -15.56 52.79
C LEU A 106 -10.78 -15.01 51.99
N LYS A 107 -9.57 -15.55 52.18
CA LYS A 107 -8.38 -15.20 51.37
C LYS A 107 -8.41 -15.83 49.97
N TRP A 108 -9.07 -16.98 49.83
CA TRP A 108 -9.09 -17.75 48.59
C TRP A 108 -9.75 -17.04 47.41
N PRO A 109 -10.90 -16.34 47.57
CA PRO A 109 -11.48 -15.57 46.47
C PRO A 109 -10.57 -14.44 45.97
N PHE A 110 -9.90 -13.72 46.89
CA PHE A 110 -8.95 -12.67 46.53
C PHE A 110 -7.67 -13.25 45.89
N ALA A 111 -7.17 -14.38 46.40
CA ALA A 111 -6.03 -15.08 45.81
C ALA A 111 -6.37 -15.58 44.39
N LEU A 112 -7.55 -16.17 44.19
CA LEU A 112 -8.03 -16.60 42.88
C LEU A 112 -8.22 -15.43 41.92
N ALA A 113 -8.73 -14.29 42.40
CA ALA A 113 -8.84 -13.07 41.60
C ALA A 113 -7.47 -12.53 41.16
N LEU A 114 -6.48 -12.54 42.06
CA LEU A 114 -5.10 -12.14 41.73
C LEU A 114 -4.43 -13.11 40.74
N ILE A 115 -4.62 -14.42 40.93
CA ILE A 115 -4.15 -15.44 39.97
C ILE A 115 -4.82 -15.23 38.61
N TYR A 116 -6.13 -14.98 38.58
CA TYR A 116 -6.86 -14.68 37.35
C TYR A 116 -6.32 -13.43 36.65
N LEU A 117 -6.10 -12.34 37.39
CA LEU A 117 -5.52 -11.10 36.86
C LEU A 117 -4.10 -11.33 36.32
N GLY A 118 -3.27 -12.07 37.04
CA GLY A 118 -1.92 -12.44 36.60
C GLY A 118 -1.92 -13.28 35.33
N CYS A 119 -2.78 -14.31 35.26
CA CYS A 119 -2.97 -15.14 34.06
C CYS A 119 -3.48 -14.31 32.86
N LYS A 120 -4.41 -13.37 33.11
CA LYS A 120 -4.95 -12.48 32.07
C LYS A 120 -3.90 -11.52 31.55
N GLU A 121 -3.13 -10.88 32.45
CA GLU A 121 -2.03 -10.00 32.09
C GLU A 121 -0.94 -10.75 31.31
N TYR A 122 -0.58 -11.97 31.75
CA TYR A 122 0.36 -12.83 31.03
C TYR A 122 -0.15 -13.21 29.63
N SER A 123 -1.44 -13.51 29.47
CA SER A 123 -2.04 -13.79 28.16
C SER A 123 -1.99 -12.57 27.22
N ILE A 124 -2.21 -11.37 27.74
CA ILE A 124 -2.12 -10.13 26.96
C ILE A 124 -0.66 -9.86 26.57
N ARG A 125 0.27 -9.94 27.53
CA ARG A 125 1.71 -9.73 27.30
C ARG A 125 2.30 -10.74 26.32
N SER A 126 1.92 -12.01 26.44
CA SER A 126 2.37 -13.07 25.52
C SER A 126 1.82 -12.89 24.10
N LYS A 127 0.58 -12.38 23.94
CA LYS A 127 0.05 -12.00 22.62
C LYS A 127 0.83 -10.84 21.99
N THR A 128 1.21 -9.82 22.77
CA THR A 128 2.06 -8.71 22.29
C THR A 128 3.52 -9.11 22.04
N ARG A 129 4.01 -10.18 22.69
CA ARG A 129 5.37 -10.72 22.49
C ARG A 129 5.49 -11.76 21.39
N LYS A 130 4.41 -12.08 20.65
CA LYS A 130 4.53 -12.96 19.49
C LYS A 130 5.39 -12.25 18.45
N GLU A 131 6.59 -12.77 18.25
CA GLU A 131 7.44 -12.36 17.14
C GLU A 131 6.70 -12.65 15.84
N HIS A 132 6.32 -11.59 15.14
CA HIS A 132 5.72 -11.72 13.82
C HIS A 132 6.85 -11.81 12.80
N ASN A 133 6.92 -12.93 12.09
CA ASN A 133 7.58 -12.96 10.79
C ASN A 133 6.85 -11.97 9.84
N VAL A 134 7.56 -11.36 8.90
CA VAL A 134 7.01 -10.45 7.87
C VAL A 134 5.74 -11.06 7.22
N GLU A 135 5.76 -12.35 6.88
CA GLU A 135 4.59 -13.03 6.32
C GLU A 135 3.39 -13.10 7.29
N SER A 136 3.66 -13.37 8.57
CA SER A 136 2.64 -13.42 9.63
C SER A 136 2.01 -12.04 9.82
N MET A 137 2.83 -10.99 9.77
CA MET A 137 2.40 -9.60 9.86
C MET A 137 1.57 -9.19 8.64
N ILE A 138 2.05 -9.44 7.42
CA ILE A 138 1.32 -9.13 6.18
C ILE A 138 -0.03 -9.86 6.17
N ARG A 139 -0.07 -11.12 6.61
CA ARG A 139 -1.31 -11.89 6.73
C ARG A 139 -2.27 -11.28 7.75
N ALA A 140 -1.78 -10.83 8.91
CA ALA A 140 -2.60 -10.15 9.90
C ALA A 140 -3.12 -8.81 9.35
N ALA A 141 -2.25 -8.01 8.74
CA ALA A 141 -2.58 -6.74 8.12
C ALA A 141 -3.60 -6.89 6.99
N SER A 142 -3.54 -7.96 6.19
CA SER A 142 -4.48 -8.24 5.09
C SER A 142 -5.93 -8.44 5.52
N LYS A 143 -6.17 -8.77 6.80
CA LYS A 143 -7.53 -8.85 7.35
C LYS A 143 -8.13 -7.45 7.47
N VAL A 144 -7.31 -6.47 7.82
CA VAL A 144 -7.70 -5.05 7.99
C VAL A 144 -7.66 -4.32 6.66
N HIS A 145 -6.67 -4.65 5.83
CA HIS A 145 -6.39 -4.00 4.55
C HIS A 145 -6.62 -4.98 3.39
N PRO A 146 -7.80 -4.97 2.74
CA PRO A 146 -8.14 -5.95 1.71
C PRO A 146 -7.21 -5.95 0.51
N HIS A 147 -6.60 -4.80 0.17
CA HIS A 147 -5.66 -4.69 -0.96
C HIS A 147 -4.40 -5.53 -0.75
N LEU A 148 -3.97 -5.76 0.50
CA LEU A 148 -2.80 -6.59 0.81
C LEU A 148 -3.07 -8.09 0.65
N LYS A 149 -4.35 -8.55 0.61
CA LYS A 149 -4.67 -9.99 0.50
C LYS A 149 -4.04 -10.66 -0.72
N ARG A 150 -3.73 -9.88 -1.75
CA ARG A 150 -3.11 -10.34 -3.00
C ARG A 150 -1.59 -10.51 -2.90
N ILE A 151 -0.98 -9.86 -1.92
CA ILE A 151 0.46 -9.91 -1.62
C ILE A 151 0.76 -10.99 -0.57
N VAL A 152 -0.26 -11.49 0.13
CA VAL A 152 -0.09 -12.51 1.17
C VAL A 152 0.41 -13.81 0.54
N PRO A 153 1.57 -14.35 0.96
CA PRO A 153 2.06 -15.62 0.46
C PRO A 153 1.09 -16.77 0.83
N PRO A 154 0.93 -17.77 -0.06
CA PRO A 154 -0.02 -18.86 0.16
C PRO A 154 0.33 -19.71 1.38
N ASN A 155 -0.66 -20.03 2.20
CA ASN A 155 -0.50 -20.92 3.35
C ASN A 155 -0.28 -22.37 2.91
N PHE A 156 0.15 -23.22 3.85
CA PHE A 156 0.20 -24.67 3.61
C PHE A 156 -1.13 -25.24 3.08
N TYR A 157 -2.27 -24.80 3.62
CA TYR A 157 -3.59 -25.19 3.12
C TYR A 157 -3.89 -24.68 1.72
N ASP A 158 -3.48 -23.45 1.39
CA ASP A 158 -3.63 -22.90 0.04
C ASP A 158 -2.77 -23.72 -0.94
N LYS A 159 -1.54 -24.09 -0.56
CA LYS A 159 -0.63 -24.98 -1.30
C LYS A 159 -1.27 -26.34 -1.56
N LEU A 160 -1.81 -26.97 -0.51
CA LEU A 160 -2.50 -28.25 -0.63
C LEU A 160 -3.69 -28.17 -1.60
N MET A 161 -4.51 -27.12 -1.48
CA MET A 161 -5.70 -26.92 -2.32
C MET A 161 -5.36 -26.65 -3.79
N GLY A 162 -4.34 -25.84 -4.06
CA GLY A 162 -3.93 -25.59 -5.44
C GLY A 162 -3.21 -26.78 -6.08
N TYR A 163 -2.45 -27.60 -5.34
CA TYR A 163 -1.90 -28.85 -5.89
C TYR A 163 -2.99 -29.91 -6.16
N SER A 164 -4.00 -30.02 -5.29
CA SER A 164 -5.03 -31.06 -5.41
C SER A 164 -6.17 -30.70 -6.36
N ILE A 165 -6.65 -29.46 -6.34
CA ILE A 165 -7.84 -29.03 -7.09
C ILE A 165 -7.51 -27.91 -8.10
N GLY A 166 -6.27 -27.42 -8.15
CA GLY A 166 -5.87 -26.34 -9.05
C GLY A 166 -6.02 -26.67 -10.54
N TRP A 167 -5.95 -27.95 -10.93
CA TRP A 167 -6.21 -28.37 -12.31
C TRP A 167 -7.68 -28.18 -12.73
N MET A 168 -8.63 -28.33 -11.79
CA MET A 168 -10.06 -28.09 -12.01
C MET A 168 -10.43 -26.62 -11.86
N PHE A 169 -9.76 -25.90 -10.96
CA PHE A 169 -10.01 -24.50 -10.67
C PHE A 169 -8.70 -23.71 -10.82
N PRO A 170 -8.43 -23.15 -12.02
CA PRO A 170 -7.21 -22.41 -12.31
C PRO A 170 -6.90 -21.30 -11.30
N LYS A 171 -7.94 -20.70 -10.70
CA LYS A 171 -7.81 -19.67 -9.64
C LYS A 171 -6.99 -20.11 -8.42
N TYR A 172 -7.06 -21.40 -8.03
CA TYR A 172 -6.26 -21.91 -6.91
C TYR A 172 -4.84 -22.25 -7.35
N LYS A 173 -4.65 -22.73 -8.58
CA LYS A 173 -3.33 -22.95 -9.18
C LYS A 173 -2.57 -21.63 -9.33
N GLU A 174 -3.25 -20.60 -9.81
CA GLU A 174 -2.75 -19.24 -10.03
C GLU A 174 -2.30 -18.54 -8.72
N ARG A 175 -2.87 -18.94 -7.58
CA ARG A 175 -2.47 -18.46 -6.25
C ARG A 175 -1.21 -19.17 -5.72
N LEU A 176 -0.81 -20.29 -6.35
CA LEU A 176 0.42 -21.03 -6.06
C LEU A 176 1.53 -20.77 -7.07
N GLU A 177 1.17 -20.59 -8.34
CA GLU A 177 2.05 -20.13 -9.41
C GLU A 177 2.37 -18.64 -9.28
N GLY A 178 1.59 -17.90 -8.47
CA GLY A 178 1.98 -16.58 -8.01
C GLY A 178 3.22 -16.72 -7.15
N GLU A 179 4.38 -16.52 -7.77
CA GLU A 179 5.64 -16.21 -7.11
C GLU A 179 5.39 -15.24 -5.96
N ASN A 180 6.18 -15.40 -4.89
CA ASN A 180 6.06 -14.55 -3.72
C ASN A 180 6.16 -13.09 -4.21
N PRO A 181 5.14 -12.23 -4.03
CA PRO A 181 5.26 -10.84 -4.44
C PRO A 181 6.28 -10.06 -3.59
N CYS A 182 6.91 -10.74 -2.63
CA CYS A 182 8.08 -10.29 -1.88
C CYS A 182 9.41 -10.82 -2.47
N ASP A 183 9.40 -11.65 -3.51
CA ASP A 183 10.57 -11.98 -4.33
C ASP A 183 10.73 -10.88 -5.37
N TYR A 184 11.49 -9.84 -5.00
CA TYR A 184 11.66 -8.61 -5.75
C TYR A 184 12.68 -8.73 -6.89
N SER A 185 12.74 -9.85 -7.63
CA SER A 185 13.77 -10.04 -8.66
C SER A 185 13.25 -10.60 -9.98
N HIS A 186 11.98 -10.37 -10.31
CA HIS A 186 11.47 -10.70 -11.64
C HIS A 186 11.68 -9.55 -12.61
N ASP A 187 12.60 -9.76 -13.54
CA ASP A 187 12.79 -8.92 -14.71
C ASP A 187 11.69 -9.19 -15.74
N TYR A 188 11.45 -8.22 -16.62
CA TYR A 188 10.43 -8.35 -17.66
C TYR A 188 10.87 -9.34 -18.74
N ASN A 189 10.05 -10.37 -18.98
CA ASN A 189 10.33 -11.35 -20.03
C ASN A 189 9.86 -10.82 -21.39
N PHE A 190 10.82 -10.44 -22.24
CA PHE A 190 10.55 -9.94 -23.59
C PHE A 190 10.14 -11.02 -24.60
N GLU A 191 10.45 -12.30 -24.33
CA GLU A 191 10.10 -13.44 -25.19
C GLU A 191 8.62 -13.80 -25.06
N ASN A 192 8.11 -13.79 -23.83
CA ASN A 192 6.70 -14.05 -23.52
C ASN A 192 6.08 -12.81 -22.89
N ARG A 193 5.38 -12.03 -23.70
CA ARG A 193 4.75 -10.75 -23.33
C ARG A 193 3.34 -10.88 -22.80
N SER A 194 2.91 -12.09 -22.47
CA SER A 194 1.60 -12.26 -21.87
C SER A 194 1.51 -11.50 -20.55
N ASP A 195 0.33 -10.93 -20.27
CA ASP A 195 0.06 -10.30 -18.97
C ASP A 195 0.27 -11.28 -17.82
N TYR A 196 0.07 -12.58 -18.07
CA TYR A 196 0.23 -13.65 -17.09
C TYR A 196 1.69 -13.82 -16.63
N GLU A 197 2.64 -13.88 -17.57
CA GLU A 197 4.05 -14.08 -17.26
C GLU A 197 4.64 -12.83 -16.59
N ASN A 198 4.27 -11.64 -17.08
CA ASN A 198 4.84 -10.38 -16.64
C ASN A 198 4.02 -9.64 -15.57
N ARG A 199 3.09 -10.32 -14.89
CA ARG A 199 2.18 -9.74 -13.88
C ARG A 199 2.88 -9.09 -12.68
N TYR A 200 4.05 -9.61 -12.28
CA TYR A 200 4.83 -9.12 -11.13
C TYR A 200 6.22 -8.61 -11.52
N ALA A 201 6.56 -8.63 -12.81
CA ALA A 201 7.83 -8.11 -13.28
C ALA A 201 7.97 -6.61 -12.95
N MET A 202 9.18 -6.17 -12.65
CA MET A 202 9.48 -4.76 -12.44
C MET A 202 9.18 -3.93 -13.69
N GLY A 203 9.01 -2.61 -13.52
CA GLY A 203 8.88 -1.70 -14.67
C GLY A 203 10.13 -1.76 -15.54
N VAL A 204 9.92 -1.79 -16.86
CA VAL A 204 11.02 -1.93 -17.83
C VAL A 204 12.02 -0.76 -17.70
N SER A 205 13.31 -1.07 -17.66
CA SER A 205 14.37 -0.06 -17.60
C SER A 205 14.52 0.67 -18.95
N PRO A 206 15.05 1.91 -18.97
CA PRO A 206 15.26 2.64 -20.22
C PRO A 206 16.17 1.91 -21.20
N TYR A 207 17.20 1.22 -20.71
CA TYR A 207 18.10 0.45 -21.55
C TYR A 207 17.38 -0.71 -22.22
N GLU A 208 16.68 -1.54 -21.44
CA GLU A 208 15.93 -2.69 -21.95
C GLU A 208 14.86 -2.28 -22.97
N MET A 209 14.10 -1.21 -22.69
CA MET A 209 13.10 -0.71 -23.63
C MET A 209 13.73 -0.28 -24.97
N LEU A 210 14.91 0.33 -24.93
CA LEU A 210 15.60 0.82 -26.12
C LEU A 210 16.22 -0.32 -26.95
N THR A 211 16.79 -1.33 -26.30
CA THR A 211 17.48 -2.45 -26.96
C THR A 211 16.60 -3.64 -27.28
N ALA A 212 15.39 -3.73 -26.71
CA ALA A 212 14.48 -4.85 -26.92
C ALA A 212 14.17 -5.05 -28.41
N ASN A 213 14.33 -6.29 -28.87
CA ASN A 213 13.91 -6.72 -30.20
C ASN A 213 13.09 -8.02 -30.08
N PRO A 214 11.77 -8.02 -30.33
CA PRO A 214 10.95 -6.91 -30.84
C PRO A 214 10.86 -5.70 -29.88
N PRO A 215 10.51 -4.50 -30.34
CA PRO A 215 10.24 -3.36 -29.44
C PRO A 215 8.97 -3.60 -28.61
N LEU A 216 8.81 -2.92 -27.47
CA LEU A 216 7.64 -3.09 -26.60
C LEU A 216 6.32 -2.72 -27.32
N GLY A 217 5.21 -3.36 -26.97
CA GLY A 217 3.89 -3.13 -27.58
C GLY A 217 3.57 -3.99 -28.81
N VAL A 218 4.50 -4.83 -29.27
CA VAL A 218 4.24 -5.90 -30.27
C VAL A 218 3.47 -7.05 -29.62
N THR A 219 2.44 -7.57 -30.30
CA THR A 219 1.58 -8.66 -29.80
C THR A 219 2.24 -10.02 -29.93
N LEU A 220 1.78 -11.03 -29.19
CA LEU A 220 2.31 -12.41 -29.28
C LEU A 220 2.12 -12.98 -30.70
N ASP A 221 0.95 -12.79 -31.30
CA ASP A 221 0.65 -13.24 -32.66
C ASP A 221 1.58 -12.63 -33.72
N GLU A 222 2.06 -11.39 -33.52
CA GLU A 222 3.06 -10.78 -34.39
C GLU A 222 4.45 -11.40 -34.21
N ILE A 223 4.82 -11.75 -32.98
CA ILE A 223 6.09 -12.42 -32.66
C ILE A 223 6.09 -13.84 -33.25
N GLU A 224 4.97 -14.56 -33.14
CA GLU A 224 4.81 -15.90 -33.71
C GLU A 224 4.90 -15.86 -35.24
N ARG A 225 4.18 -14.93 -35.89
CA ARG A 225 4.28 -14.74 -37.35
C ARG A 225 5.68 -14.38 -37.81
N ASP A 226 6.41 -13.56 -37.04
CA ASP A 226 7.81 -13.24 -37.36
C ASP A 226 8.71 -14.48 -37.23
N LYS A 227 8.51 -15.31 -36.19
CA LYS A 227 9.24 -16.59 -36.04
C LYS A 227 8.94 -17.57 -37.17
N GLU A 228 7.70 -17.62 -37.66
CA GLU A 228 7.32 -18.44 -38.82
C GLU A 228 8.01 -17.93 -40.09
N MET A 229 7.96 -16.63 -40.34
CA MET A 229 8.63 -15.99 -41.48
C MET A 229 10.15 -16.22 -41.47
N GLN A 230 10.79 -16.14 -40.30
CA GLN A 230 12.22 -16.45 -40.15
C GLN A 230 12.54 -17.90 -40.55
N LYS A 231 11.69 -18.86 -40.18
CA LYS A 231 11.87 -20.28 -40.55
C LYS A 231 11.69 -20.51 -42.05
N GLU A 232 10.76 -19.81 -42.69
CA GLU A 232 10.47 -19.97 -44.12
C GLU A 232 11.52 -19.31 -45.02
N THR A 233 11.99 -18.12 -44.65
CA THR A 233 12.81 -17.29 -45.53
C THR A 233 14.30 -17.29 -45.18
N GLY A 234 14.65 -17.66 -43.94
CA GLY A 234 16.02 -17.56 -43.43
C GLY A 234 16.50 -16.13 -43.18
N PHE A 235 15.65 -15.11 -43.33
CA PHE A 235 15.99 -13.73 -43.00
C PHE A 235 15.99 -13.49 -41.49
N VAL A 236 16.72 -12.45 -41.07
CA VAL A 236 16.66 -11.91 -39.71
C VAL A 236 15.26 -11.30 -39.48
N SER A 237 14.80 -11.29 -38.22
CA SER A 237 13.53 -10.69 -37.78
C SER A 237 13.19 -9.38 -38.51
N ASN A 238 11.91 -9.20 -38.85
CA ASN A 238 11.40 -7.94 -39.41
C ASN A 238 11.43 -6.79 -38.40
N PHE A 239 11.62 -7.10 -37.11
CA PHE A 239 11.66 -6.10 -36.07
C PHE A 239 13.04 -5.47 -35.94
N ARG A 240 13.01 -4.17 -35.66
CA ARG A 240 14.17 -3.36 -35.30
C ARG A 240 14.01 -2.89 -33.85
N PRO A 241 15.05 -2.94 -33.00
CA PRO A 241 15.05 -2.26 -31.71
C PRO A 241 14.96 -0.73 -31.89
N ILE A 242 14.61 -0.03 -30.82
CA ILE A 242 14.45 1.43 -30.86
C ILE A 242 15.82 2.12 -31.00
N CYS A 243 16.83 1.60 -30.30
CA CYS A 243 18.18 2.16 -30.32
C CYS A 243 19.24 1.06 -30.37
N TYR A 244 20.27 1.29 -31.17
CA TYR A 244 21.53 0.56 -31.06
C TYR A 244 22.54 1.42 -30.31
N PHE A 245 23.22 0.81 -29.34
CA PHE A 245 24.33 1.44 -28.62
C PHE A 245 25.64 0.89 -29.19
N TYR A 246 26.50 1.79 -29.68
CA TYR A 246 27.83 1.45 -30.17
C TYR A 246 28.85 1.97 -29.17
N TYR A 247 29.33 1.07 -28.30
CA TYR A 247 30.39 1.37 -27.35
C TYR A 247 31.75 1.13 -28.00
N CYS A 248 32.61 2.15 -27.99
CA CYS A 248 34.00 2.05 -28.44
C CYS A 248 34.95 2.06 -27.24
N GLU A 249 36.17 1.57 -27.42
CA GLU A 249 37.22 1.58 -26.37
C GLU A 249 37.47 2.99 -25.83
N ASN A 250 37.41 4.00 -26.71
CA ASN A 250 37.42 5.39 -26.32
C ASN A 250 35.98 5.86 -26.05
N PRO A 251 35.65 6.28 -24.81
CA PRO A 251 34.31 6.74 -24.45
C PRO A 251 33.80 7.87 -25.35
N LYS A 252 34.69 8.75 -25.79
CA LYS A 252 34.34 9.90 -26.64
C LYS A 252 33.73 9.47 -27.97
N ASP A 253 34.20 8.34 -28.52
CA ASP A 253 33.79 7.81 -29.82
C ASP A 253 32.55 6.91 -29.74
N SER A 254 32.05 6.62 -28.54
CA SER A 254 30.80 5.87 -28.38
C SER A 254 29.61 6.70 -28.89
N THR A 255 28.73 6.06 -29.68
CA THR A 255 27.59 6.69 -30.36
C THR A 255 26.30 5.88 -30.18
N ILE A 256 25.16 6.51 -30.50
CA ILE A 256 23.86 5.86 -30.53
C ILE A 256 23.22 5.99 -31.91
N GLU A 257 22.52 4.96 -32.35
CA GLU A 257 21.64 5.03 -33.51
C GLU A 257 20.18 4.88 -33.05
N PHE A 258 19.51 6.01 -32.86
CA PHE A 258 18.13 6.08 -32.38
C PHE A 258 17.13 6.15 -33.54
N CYS A 259 16.13 5.27 -33.54
CA CYS A 259 15.07 5.26 -34.53
C CYS A 259 13.77 5.86 -33.99
N SER A 260 13.52 7.13 -34.30
CA SER A 260 12.28 7.83 -33.90
C SER A 260 11.02 7.16 -34.43
N ARG A 261 11.08 6.56 -35.63
CA ARG A 261 9.92 5.85 -36.23
C ARG A 261 9.54 4.60 -35.42
N THR A 262 10.51 3.76 -35.08
CA THR A 262 10.28 2.58 -34.25
C THR A 262 9.80 2.96 -32.85
N ALA A 263 10.40 4.00 -32.24
CA ALA A 263 9.96 4.53 -30.96
C ALA A 263 8.49 5.00 -31.00
N THR A 264 8.12 5.73 -32.05
CA THR A 264 6.74 6.22 -32.26
C THR A 264 5.78 5.04 -32.37
N ILE A 265 6.06 4.06 -33.24
CA ILE A 265 5.21 2.87 -33.41
C ILE A 265 5.05 2.10 -32.10
N SER A 266 6.14 1.90 -31.34
CA SER A 266 6.10 1.20 -30.05
C SER A 266 5.21 1.92 -29.03
N LEU A 267 5.37 3.24 -28.90
CA LEU A 267 4.59 4.05 -27.95
C LEU A 267 3.12 4.20 -28.37
N GLU A 268 2.84 4.31 -29.66
CA GLU A 268 1.47 4.30 -30.20
C GLU A 268 0.79 2.97 -29.90
N ARG A 269 1.49 1.86 -30.05
CA ARG A 269 0.98 0.52 -29.70
C ARG A 269 0.71 0.37 -28.21
N LEU A 270 1.54 0.94 -27.35
CA LEU A 270 1.29 0.96 -25.91
C LEU A 270 0.05 1.80 -25.55
N LEU A 271 -0.19 2.91 -26.25
CA LEU A 271 -1.41 3.70 -26.09
C LEU A 271 -2.65 2.96 -26.61
N LEU A 272 -2.56 2.36 -27.80
CA LEU A 272 -3.67 1.68 -28.50
C LEU A 272 -4.02 0.33 -27.90
N CYS A 273 -3.03 -0.37 -27.31
CA CYS A 273 -3.13 -1.75 -26.83
C CYS A 273 -3.83 -2.66 -27.87
N PRO A 274 -3.18 -2.94 -29.01
CA PRO A 274 -3.80 -3.71 -30.09
C PRO A 274 -4.30 -5.07 -29.57
N LEU A 275 -5.55 -5.38 -29.90
CA LEU A 275 -6.18 -6.64 -29.52
C LEU A 275 -5.96 -7.69 -30.62
N PRO A 276 -5.88 -8.99 -30.25
CA PRO A 276 -5.84 -10.07 -31.23
C PRO A 276 -7.15 -10.12 -32.01
N GLN A 277 -7.12 -10.70 -33.22
CA GLN A 277 -8.29 -10.83 -34.08
C GLN A 277 -9.41 -11.68 -33.44
N GLN A 278 -9.03 -12.63 -32.59
CA GLN A 278 -9.96 -13.48 -31.84
C GLN A 278 -9.76 -13.29 -30.34
N LEU A 279 -10.84 -12.93 -29.65
CA LEU A 279 -10.83 -12.79 -28.20
C LEU A 279 -11.44 -14.02 -27.54
N HIS A 280 -10.68 -14.65 -26.65
CA HIS A 280 -11.12 -15.80 -25.85
C HIS A 280 -11.62 -15.43 -24.44
N SER A 281 -11.64 -14.14 -24.10
CA SER A 281 -12.09 -13.65 -22.80
C SER A 281 -12.89 -12.36 -22.92
N GLU A 282 -13.97 -12.27 -22.15
CA GLU A 282 -14.80 -11.06 -22.03
C GLU A 282 -14.12 -9.95 -21.22
N ASP A 283 -13.04 -10.24 -20.48
CA ASP A 283 -12.37 -9.24 -19.64
C ASP A 283 -11.76 -8.09 -20.45
N LYS A 284 -11.30 -8.35 -21.68
CA LYS A 284 -10.72 -7.34 -22.59
C LYS A 284 -11.75 -6.72 -23.55
N LEU A 285 -13.04 -7.05 -23.38
CA LEU A 285 -14.10 -6.67 -24.30
C LEU A 285 -14.62 -5.25 -24.04
N ALA A 286 -14.36 -4.33 -24.97
CA ALA A 286 -14.98 -3.02 -25.07
C ALA A 286 -15.99 -2.99 -26.23
N ARG A 287 -17.19 -2.43 -26.03
CA ARG A 287 -18.25 -2.43 -27.06
C ARG A 287 -18.05 -1.31 -28.09
N LEU A 288 -18.34 -1.62 -29.35
CA LEU A 288 -18.45 -0.64 -30.42
C LEU A 288 -19.86 -0.02 -30.46
N PHE A 289 -19.99 1.17 -31.06
CA PHE A 289 -21.25 1.91 -31.14
C PHE A 289 -21.53 2.39 -32.57
N ASP A 290 -22.81 2.46 -32.92
CA ASP A 290 -23.32 2.99 -34.18
C ASP A 290 -23.31 4.54 -34.18
N ASP A 291 -23.55 5.18 -35.32
CA ASP A 291 -23.57 6.65 -35.47
C ASP A 291 -24.56 7.33 -34.50
N ASN A 292 -25.63 6.62 -34.16
CA ASN A 292 -26.65 7.06 -33.20
C ASN A 292 -26.25 6.83 -31.73
N GLY A 293 -25.05 6.29 -31.47
CA GLY A 293 -24.54 5.98 -30.13
C GLY A 293 -25.10 4.70 -29.51
N LYS A 294 -25.81 3.86 -30.27
CA LYS A 294 -26.32 2.56 -29.82
C LYS A 294 -25.23 1.50 -29.90
N THR A 295 -25.08 0.65 -28.89
CA THR A 295 -24.05 -0.40 -28.90
C THR A 295 -24.34 -1.47 -29.97
N ILE A 296 -23.32 -1.85 -30.72
CA ILE A 296 -23.39 -2.93 -31.71
C ILE A 296 -23.42 -4.29 -30.97
N PRO A 297 -24.23 -5.27 -31.41
CA PRO A 297 -24.20 -6.62 -30.86
C PRO A 297 -22.84 -7.29 -31.07
N ILE A 298 -22.47 -8.17 -30.16
CA ILE A 298 -21.20 -8.91 -30.20
C ILE A 298 -21.40 -10.18 -31.03
N GLU A 299 -20.44 -10.47 -31.90
CA GLU A 299 -20.45 -11.67 -32.74
C GLU A 299 -19.57 -12.75 -32.10
N TYR A 300 -20.16 -13.91 -31.84
CA TYR A 300 -19.48 -15.06 -31.26
C TYR A 300 -19.34 -16.19 -32.27
N VAL A 301 -18.26 -16.95 -32.12
CA VAL A 301 -17.99 -18.14 -32.90
C VAL A 301 -17.70 -19.32 -31.97
N ASP A 302 -18.31 -20.46 -32.27
CA ASP A 302 -18.08 -21.73 -31.58
C ASP A 302 -16.69 -22.30 -31.89
N LYS A 303 -16.27 -23.33 -31.15
CA LYS A 303 -15.00 -24.05 -31.37
C LYS A 303 -14.77 -24.52 -32.81
N GLN A 304 -15.83 -24.74 -33.58
CA GLN A 304 -15.78 -25.22 -34.96
C GLN A 304 -15.82 -24.10 -36.01
N GLY A 305 -15.87 -22.82 -35.61
CA GLY A 305 -15.92 -21.71 -36.56
C GLY A 305 -17.34 -21.26 -36.95
N ASN A 306 -18.39 -21.87 -36.40
CA ASN A 306 -19.79 -21.50 -36.70
C ASN A 306 -20.26 -20.34 -35.82
N GLU A 307 -21.15 -19.49 -36.37
CA GLU A 307 -21.79 -18.40 -35.63
C GLU A 307 -22.58 -18.91 -34.42
N ALA A 308 -22.43 -18.22 -33.29
CA ALA A 308 -23.11 -18.52 -32.05
C ALA A 308 -23.74 -17.26 -31.45
N ASP A 309 -24.89 -17.42 -30.81
CA ASP A 309 -25.59 -16.29 -30.15
C ASP A 309 -24.96 -15.90 -28.80
N LYS A 310 -24.12 -16.76 -28.22
CA LYS A 310 -23.54 -16.58 -26.88
C LYS A 310 -22.12 -17.14 -26.80
N PHE A 311 -21.32 -16.58 -25.90
CA PHE A 311 -19.99 -17.10 -25.59
C PHE A 311 -20.07 -18.51 -25.00
N LYS A 312 -19.70 -19.53 -25.80
CA LYS A 312 -19.57 -20.92 -25.33
C LYS A 312 -18.12 -21.18 -24.90
N ARG A 313 -17.92 -22.08 -23.93
CA ARG A 313 -16.58 -22.46 -23.47
C ARG A 313 -15.72 -22.95 -24.64
N GLY A 314 -14.66 -22.20 -24.94
CA GLY A 314 -13.70 -22.43 -26.02
C GLY A 314 -14.12 -21.88 -27.38
N GLY A 315 -15.19 -21.09 -27.46
CA GLY A 315 -15.44 -20.20 -28.60
C GLY A 315 -14.56 -18.94 -28.57
N ALA A 316 -14.73 -18.09 -29.58
CA ALA A 316 -14.05 -16.82 -29.73
C ALA A 316 -15.03 -15.69 -30.04
N ILE A 317 -14.67 -14.47 -29.67
CA ILE A 317 -15.37 -13.24 -30.06
C ILE A 317 -14.62 -12.67 -31.27
N ILE A 318 -15.36 -12.42 -32.36
CA ILE A 318 -14.78 -11.98 -33.65
C ILE A 318 -15.19 -10.55 -34.00
N GLY A 319 -16.39 -10.12 -33.61
CA GLY A 319 -16.96 -8.84 -34.02
C GLY A 319 -17.71 -8.09 -32.91
N GLY A 320 -18.03 -6.83 -33.18
CA GLY A 320 -18.77 -5.95 -32.26
C GLY A 320 -17.94 -5.37 -31.10
N PHE A 321 -16.61 -5.50 -31.15
CA PHE A 321 -15.69 -4.95 -30.16
C PHE A 321 -14.70 -3.98 -30.78
N ARG A 322 -14.07 -3.18 -29.93
CA ARG A 322 -13.14 -2.13 -30.32
C ARG A 322 -11.83 -2.19 -29.52
N PRO A 323 -10.73 -1.60 -30.03
CA PRO A 323 -9.54 -1.33 -29.24
C PRO A 323 -9.78 -0.19 -28.24
N THR A 324 -8.72 0.28 -27.56
CA THR A 324 -8.80 1.31 -26.49
C THR A 324 -9.33 2.68 -26.94
N THR A 325 -9.45 2.94 -28.24
CA THR A 325 -9.97 4.20 -28.78
C THR A 325 -11.45 4.36 -28.47
N LEU A 326 -11.82 5.51 -27.92
CA LEU A 326 -13.19 5.84 -27.53
C LEU A 326 -14.07 6.27 -28.71
N LEU A 327 -13.48 6.43 -29.89
CA LEU A 327 -14.11 6.93 -31.10
C LEU A 327 -14.33 5.79 -32.09
N ASN A 328 -15.38 5.90 -32.91
CA ASN A 328 -15.62 4.99 -34.02
C ASN A 328 -15.28 5.72 -35.33
N ASP A 329 -14.15 5.41 -35.96
CA ASP A 329 -13.66 6.09 -37.17
C ASP A 329 -13.65 7.64 -37.08
N GLY A 330 -13.34 8.17 -35.88
CA GLY A 330 -13.34 9.60 -35.58
C GLY A 330 -14.70 10.19 -35.20
N VAL A 331 -15.77 9.40 -35.27
CA VAL A 331 -17.11 9.78 -34.83
C VAL A 331 -17.17 9.77 -33.29
N PRO A 332 -17.69 10.86 -32.67
CA PRO A 332 -17.95 10.92 -31.24
C PRO A 332 -18.95 9.88 -30.78
N TYR A 333 -18.81 9.44 -29.53
CA TYR A 333 -19.94 8.82 -28.85
C TYR A 333 -21.08 9.84 -28.65
N ALA A 334 -22.26 9.53 -29.19
CA ALA A 334 -23.48 10.34 -29.11
C ALA A 334 -24.62 9.66 -28.33
N GLY A 335 -24.33 8.54 -27.65
CA GLY A 335 -25.33 7.71 -26.99
C GLY A 335 -25.70 8.17 -25.58
N SER A 336 -26.34 7.25 -24.84
CA SER A 336 -26.85 7.49 -23.49
C SER A 336 -25.72 7.57 -22.45
N ILE A 337 -25.99 8.27 -21.34
CA ILE A 337 -25.05 8.38 -20.22
C ILE A 337 -24.79 7.00 -19.59
N GLU A 338 -25.83 6.18 -19.47
CA GLU A 338 -25.77 4.85 -18.84
C GLU A 338 -24.90 3.87 -19.64
N ASP A 339 -24.99 3.92 -20.97
CA ASP A 339 -24.24 3.04 -21.86
C ASP A 339 -22.75 3.42 -21.97
N THR A 340 -22.36 4.59 -21.47
CA THR A 340 -20.97 5.08 -21.55
C THR A 340 -19.99 4.14 -20.85
N ILE A 341 -20.42 3.44 -19.80
CA ILE A 341 -19.55 2.49 -19.10
C ILE A 341 -19.22 1.25 -19.95
N LEU A 342 -20.08 0.90 -20.91
CA LEU A 342 -19.91 -0.26 -21.79
C LEU A 342 -18.81 -0.06 -22.84
N LEU A 343 -18.43 1.20 -23.05
CA LEU A 343 -17.31 1.61 -23.90
C LEU A 343 -15.96 1.14 -23.34
N PHE A 344 -15.87 0.89 -22.04
CA PHE A 344 -14.66 0.45 -21.37
C PHE A 344 -14.57 -1.08 -21.34
N ASN A 345 -13.34 -1.58 -21.32
CA ASN A 345 -13.10 -3.01 -21.21
C ASN A 345 -13.56 -3.56 -19.84
N GLY A 346 -13.70 -4.88 -19.68
CA GLY A 346 -14.19 -5.48 -18.43
C GLY A 346 -13.33 -5.15 -17.20
N ILE A 347 -12.03 -4.95 -17.37
CA ILE A 347 -11.07 -4.61 -16.30
C ILE A 347 -11.18 -3.13 -15.93
N GLU A 348 -11.17 -2.23 -16.92
CA GLU A 348 -11.41 -0.80 -16.82
C GLU A 348 -12.77 -0.50 -16.18
N ARG A 349 -13.83 -1.24 -16.55
CA ARG A 349 -15.14 -1.11 -15.89
C ARG A 349 -15.04 -1.38 -14.39
N LYS A 350 -14.32 -2.43 -13.97
CA LYS A 350 -14.10 -2.71 -12.53
C LYS A 350 -13.32 -1.57 -11.86
N VAL A 351 -12.33 -0.97 -12.55
CA VAL A 351 -11.61 0.23 -12.05
C VAL A 351 -12.57 1.41 -11.90
N LEU A 352 -13.41 1.69 -12.90
CA LEU A 352 -14.40 2.76 -12.86
C LEU A 352 -15.45 2.55 -11.76
N THR A 353 -15.94 1.32 -11.57
CA THR A 353 -16.84 1.00 -10.45
C THR A 353 -16.17 1.25 -9.10
N GLN A 354 -14.91 0.83 -8.93
CA GLN A 354 -14.15 1.09 -7.71
C GLN A 354 -13.94 2.61 -7.47
N LEU A 355 -13.76 3.40 -8.54
CA LEU A 355 -13.71 4.85 -8.45
C LEU A 355 -15.07 5.45 -8.09
N LYS A 356 -16.16 4.97 -8.70
CA LYS A 356 -17.53 5.39 -8.38
C LYS A 356 -17.84 5.20 -6.91
N GLU A 357 -17.63 4.00 -6.36
CA GLU A 357 -17.86 3.68 -4.94
C GLU A 357 -17.10 4.62 -3.99
N LYS A 358 -15.92 5.10 -4.39
CA LYS A 358 -15.09 6.02 -3.60
C LYS A 358 -15.55 7.47 -3.66
N MET A 359 -16.26 7.82 -4.72
CA MET A 359 -16.73 9.18 -5.01
C MET A 359 -18.20 9.38 -4.64
N ASP A 360 -18.96 8.30 -4.47
CA ASP A 360 -20.35 8.33 -4.05
C ASP A 360 -20.51 9.17 -2.78
N GLY A 361 -21.37 10.19 -2.85
CA GLY A 361 -21.66 11.13 -1.77
C GLY A 361 -20.63 12.26 -1.57
N LYS A 362 -19.58 12.36 -2.39
CA LYS A 362 -18.53 13.40 -2.28
C LYS A 362 -18.55 14.44 -3.39
N THR A 363 -19.19 14.15 -4.52
CA THR A 363 -19.31 15.08 -5.66
C THR A 363 -20.72 15.63 -5.80
N THR A 364 -20.82 16.83 -6.35
CA THR A 364 -22.11 17.47 -6.67
C THR A 364 -22.77 16.87 -7.91
N ARG A 365 -21.96 16.46 -8.90
CA ARG A 365 -22.42 15.74 -10.09
C ARG A 365 -22.31 14.24 -9.89
N THR A 366 -23.16 13.48 -10.58
CA THR A 366 -23.08 12.02 -10.61
C THR A 366 -21.79 11.57 -11.32
N PHE A 367 -21.28 10.40 -10.95
CA PHE A 367 -20.06 9.85 -11.54
C PHE A 367 -20.24 9.63 -13.05
N GLU A 368 -21.42 9.17 -13.46
CA GLU A 368 -21.77 8.87 -14.84
C GLU A 368 -21.78 10.14 -15.70
N GLU A 369 -22.28 11.27 -15.18
CA GLU A 369 -22.22 12.56 -15.87
C GLU A 369 -20.78 13.04 -16.09
N ILE A 370 -19.90 12.86 -15.08
CA ILE A 370 -18.49 13.22 -15.17
C ILE A 370 -17.80 12.35 -16.23
N LEU A 371 -18.04 11.03 -16.17
CA LEU A 371 -17.52 10.07 -17.13
C LEU A 371 -17.96 10.42 -18.56
N TYR A 372 -19.26 10.66 -18.76
CA TYR A 372 -19.82 11.05 -20.05
C TYR A 372 -19.18 12.34 -20.58
N ALA A 373 -19.02 13.36 -19.74
CA ALA A 373 -18.38 14.60 -20.13
C ALA A 373 -16.91 14.41 -20.54
N MET A 374 -16.16 13.54 -19.85
CA MET A 374 -14.77 13.23 -20.19
C MET A 374 -14.66 12.53 -21.55
N VAL A 375 -15.46 11.49 -21.77
CA VAL A 375 -15.50 10.69 -23.01
C VAL A 375 -15.93 11.54 -24.22
N THR A 376 -16.93 12.41 -24.03
CA THR A 376 -17.51 13.19 -25.14
C THR A 376 -16.74 14.46 -25.48
N LYS A 377 -16.07 15.11 -24.51
CA LYS A 377 -15.49 16.45 -24.73
C LYS A 377 -13.97 16.51 -24.60
N LYS A 378 -13.33 15.66 -23.78
CA LYS A 378 -11.95 15.90 -23.33
C LYS A 378 -10.93 14.89 -23.82
N HIS A 379 -11.28 13.61 -23.87
CA HIS A 379 -10.31 12.54 -24.10
C HIS A 379 -10.80 11.52 -25.13
N ALA A 380 -9.89 11.01 -25.95
CA ALA A 380 -10.19 10.08 -27.04
C ALA A 380 -9.83 8.63 -26.73
N TYR A 381 -9.06 8.34 -25.68
CA TYR A 381 -8.63 6.98 -25.32
C TYR A 381 -9.12 6.58 -23.92
N SER A 382 -9.46 5.31 -23.73
CA SER A 382 -9.95 4.78 -22.44
C SER A 382 -8.95 5.06 -21.32
N THR A 383 -7.67 4.81 -21.58
CA THR A 383 -6.56 5.05 -20.65
C THR A 383 -6.39 6.52 -20.30
N THR A 384 -6.56 7.44 -21.26
CA THR A 384 -6.52 8.89 -20.99
C THR A 384 -7.73 9.40 -20.21
N VAL A 385 -8.92 8.82 -20.40
CA VAL A 385 -10.09 9.12 -19.56
C VAL A 385 -9.85 8.66 -18.13
N ILE A 386 -9.36 7.43 -17.94
CA ILE A 386 -9.04 6.91 -16.60
C ILE A 386 -7.97 7.77 -15.94
N TRP A 387 -6.95 8.19 -16.69
CA TRP A 387 -5.92 9.12 -16.22
C TRP A 387 -6.52 10.44 -15.73
N ALA A 388 -7.40 11.05 -16.53
CA ALA A 388 -8.08 12.30 -16.20
C ALA A 388 -8.98 12.18 -14.97
N LEU A 389 -9.78 11.11 -14.90
CA LEU A 389 -10.67 10.84 -13.78
C LEU A 389 -9.90 10.65 -12.48
N MET A 390 -8.83 9.87 -12.49
CA MET A 390 -8.00 9.68 -11.30
C MET A 390 -7.33 10.97 -10.85
N LEU A 391 -6.85 11.82 -11.76
CA LEU A 391 -6.31 13.13 -11.42
C LEU A 391 -7.38 14.02 -10.78
N LEU A 392 -8.58 14.08 -11.36
CA LEU A 392 -9.70 14.86 -10.82
C LEU A 392 -10.13 14.35 -9.43
N PHE A 393 -10.20 13.04 -9.25
CA PHE A 393 -10.64 12.45 -7.99
C PHE A 393 -9.58 12.47 -6.90
N LYS A 394 -8.29 12.58 -7.23
CA LYS A 394 -7.22 12.77 -6.25
C LYS A 394 -7.39 14.06 -5.44
N ASP A 395 -7.94 15.11 -6.05
CA ASP A 395 -8.19 16.38 -5.37
C ASP A 395 -9.37 16.28 -4.38
N VAL A 396 -10.28 15.34 -4.59
CA VAL A 396 -11.48 15.16 -3.75
C VAL A 396 -11.27 14.10 -2.67
N ASN A 397 -10.55 13.02 -3.00
CA ASN A 397 -10.35 11.88 -2.10
C ASN A 397 -8.96 11.28 -2.26
N ARG A 398 -8.43 10.73 -1.16
CA ARG A 398 -7.16 10.02 -1.21
C ARG A 398 -7.34 8.69 -1.94
N ILE A 399 -6.78 8.60 -3.14
CA ILE A 399 -6.75 7.39 -3.96
C ILE A 399 -5.30 7.01 -4.18
N ALA A 400 -4.92 5.81 -3.72
CA ALA A 400 -3.56 5.31 -3.84
C ALA A 400 -3.46 4.30 -4.99
N GLY A 401 -2.38 4.36 -5.78
CA GLY A 401 -2.14 3.40 -6.86
C GLY A 401 -2.13 1.94 -6.38
N ASN A 402 -1.72 1.71 -5.12
CA ASN A 402 -1.66 0.39 -4.50
C ASN A 402 -3.03 -0.32 -4.41
N GLU A 403 -4.13 0.44 -4.42
CA GLU A 403 -5.49 -0.11 -4.39
C GLU A 403 -5.86 -0.81 -5.71
N PHE A 404 -5.14 -0.49 -6.79
CA PHE A 404 -5.30 -1.05 -8.12
C PHE A 404 -4.20 -2.05 -8.49
N THR A 405 -3.41 -2.53 -7.52
CA THR A 405 -2.38 -3.59 -7.72
C THR A 405 -2.90 -4.85 -8.40
N TRP A 406 -4.21 -5.08 -8.36
CA TRP A 406 -4.86 -6.19 -9.04
C TRP A 406 -5.01 -6.02 -10.53
N VAL A 407 -5.03 -4.78 -11.00
CA VAL A 407 -5.12 -4.47 -12.42
C VAL A 407 -3.86 -4.97 -13.12
N THR A 408 -2.68 -4.74 -12.54
CA THR A 408 -1.39 -5.21 -13.09
C THR A 408 -1.36 -6.71 -13.37
N LYS A 409 -2.14 -7.51 -12.64
CA LYS A 409 -2.26 -8.96 -12.86
C LYS A 409 -3.07 -9.34 -14.10
N HIS A 410 -4.05 -8.52 -14.47
CA HIS A 410 -4.97 -8.82 -15.58
C HIS A 410 -4.63 -8.01 -16.84
N ASP A 411 -4.09 -6.81 -16.65
CA ASP A 411 -3.67 -5.89 -17.69
C ASP A 411 -2.47 -5.10 -17.14
N ARG A 412 -1.27 -5.51 -17.56
CA ARG A 412 -0.03 -4.91 -17.07
C ARG A 412 0.08 -3.45 -17.52
N ASN A 413 -0.27 -3.17 -18.77
CA ASN A 413 -0.16 -1.85 -19.36
C ASN A 413 -1.05 -0.85 -18.59
N LEU A 414 -2.32 -1.19 -18.36
CA LEU A 414 -3.21 -0.37 -17.53
C LEU A 414 -2.70 -0.26 -16.09
N GLY A 415 -2.13 -1.33 -15.53
CA GLY A 415 -1.49 -1.31 -14.20
C GLY A 415 -0.37 -0.27 -14.10
N MET A 416 0.54 -0.22 -15.08
CA MET A 416 1.64 0.75 -15.15
C MET A 416 1.15 2.17 -15.37
N VAL A 417 0.09 2.34 -16.17
CA VAL A 417 -0.62 3.61 -16.34
C VAL A 417 -1.16 4.11 -15.00
N LEU A 418 -1.90 3.28 -14.26
CA LEU A 418 -2.49 3.65 -12.97
C LEU A 418 -1.45 4.04 -11.92
N GLN A 419 -0.32 3.33 -11.87
CA GLN A 419 0.78 3.66 -10.96
C GLN A 419 1.54 4.93 -11.36
N SER A 420 1.49 5.30 -12.65
CA SER A 420 2.14 6.50 -13.16
C SER A 420 1.34 7.79 -12.93
N ILE A 421 0.05 7.69 -12.64
CA ILE A 421 -0.82 8.86 -12.46
C ILE A 421 -0.37 9.69 -11.25
N GLY A 422 -0.11 10.97 -11.48
CA GLY A 422 0.36 11.92 -10.46
C GLY A 422 1.87 11.91 -10.23
N ARG A 423 2.63 11.12 -10.99
CA ARG A 423 4.09 11.25 -11.06
C ARG A 423 4.47 12.25 -12.13
N GLU A 424 5.56 12.99 -11.90
CA GLU A 424 6.15 13.86 -12.92
C GLU A 424 6.73 13.02 -14.06
N THR A 425 7.54 12.00 -13.73
CA THR A 425 8.07 11.02 -14.66
C THR A 425 7.30 9.69 -14.52
N PRO A 426 6.54 9.26 -15.55
CA PRO A 426 5.81 8.00 -15.53
C PRO A 426 6.77 6.81 -15.69
N PHE A 427 6.26 5.60 -15.49
CA PHE A 427 6.93 4.41 -16.04
C PHE A 427 6.98 4.51 -17.56
N LEU A 428 8.04 3.98 -18.17
CA LEU A 428 8.23 4.06 -19.62
C LEU A 428 7.11 3.36 -20.40
N GLU A 429 6.56 2.28 -19.86
CA GLU A 429 5.39 1.57 -20.40
C GLU A 429 4.15 2.48 -20.50
N ALA A 430 4.02 3.47 -19.61
CA ALA A 430 2.91 4.42 -19.58
C ALA A 430 3.24 5.79 -20.24
N SER A 431 4.46 5.95 -20.78
CA SER A 431 4.93 7.24 -21.30
C SER A 431 4.12 7.72 -22.51
N GLY A 432 3.75 6.80 -23.42
CA GLY A 432 2.88 7.10 -24.58
C GLY A 432 1.52 7.64 -24.14
N THR A 433 0.88 6.97 -23.18
CA THR A 433 -0.40 7.40 -22.58
C THR A 433 -0.30 8.77 -21.94
N ARG A 434 0.75 9.02 -21.14
CA ARG A 434 0.96 10.32 -20.50
C ARG A 434 1.18 11.43 -21.53
N SER A 435 2.03 11.21 -22.53
CA SER A 435 2.30 12.19 -23.59
C SER A 435 1.01 12.58 -24.30
N HIS A 436 0.19 11.59 -24.68
CA HIS A 436 -1.06 11.85 -25.36
C HIS A 436 -2.06 12.60 -24.46
N PHE A 437 -2.24 12.16 -23.21
CA PHE A 437 -3.07 12.85 -22.22
C PHE A 437 -2.68 14.32 -22.03
N LEU A 438 -1.37 14.60 -21.91
CA LEU A 438 -0.87 15.96 -21.75
C LEU A 438 -1.17 16.83 -22.97
N MET A 439 -1.06 16.25 -24.17
CA MET A 439 -1.36 16.96 -25.40
C MET A 439 -2.86 17.23 -25.54
N GLU A 440 -3.73 16.27 -25.23
CA GLU A 440 -5.19 16.50 -25.17
C GLU A 440 -5.56 17.57 -24.14
N ARG A 441 -4.93 17.54 -22.96
CA ARG A 441 -5.13 18.56 -21.91
C ARG A 441 -4.69 19.95 -22.38
N LYS A 442 -3.56 20.03 -23.09
CA LYS A 442 -3.03 21.29 -23.65
C LYS A 442 -3.89 21.81 -24.80
N ALA A 443 -4.40 20.92 -25.65
CA ALA A 443 -5.30 21.25 -26.75
C ALA A 443 -6.69 21.66 -26.24
N GLY A 444 -7.13 21.12 -25.12
CA GLY A 444 -8.43 21.40 -24.51
C GLY A 444 -9.60 20.60 -25.09
N PHE A 445 -9.33 19.79 -26.12
CA PHE A 445 -10.25 18.89 -26.81
C PHE A 445 -9.57 17.52 -27.03
N ARG A 446 -10.38 16.48 -27.22
CA ARG A 446 -9.91 15.11 -27.49
C ARG A 446 -9.21 15.01 -28.84
N MET A 447 -8.16 14.19 -28.94
CA MET A 447 -7.43 14.03 -30.21
C MET A 447 -7.51 12.60 -30.71
N THR A 448 -7.94 12.42 -31.95
CA THR A 448 -8.09 11.08 -32.56
C THR A 448 -6.74 10.46 -32.93
N ILE A 449 -5.78 11.29 -33.31
CA ILE A 449 -4.44 10.89 -33.73
C ILE A 449 -3.57 10.75 -32.48
N PRO A 450 -2.88 9.61 -32.28
CA PRO A 450 -2.01 9.43 -31.15
C PRO A 450 -0.87 10.46 -31.19
N SER A 451 -0.57 11.04 -30.03
CA SER A 451 0.43 12.10 -29.90
C SER A 451 1.48 11.71 -28.87
N VAL A 452 2.45 10.95 -29.34
CA VAL A 452 3.50 10.34 -28.50
C VAL A 452 4.86 11.02 -28.67
N LEU A 453 4.94 12.11 -29.45
CA LEU A 453 6.21 12.79 -29.76
C LEU A 453 6.98 13.25 -28.52
N GLY A 454 6.27 13.70 -27.48
CA GLY A 454 6.91 14.07 -26.21
C GLY A 454 7.61 12.88 -25.56
N ALA A 455 6.96 11.71 -25.53
CA ALA A 455 7.56 10.48 -25.01
C ALA A 455 8.72 9.96 -25.88
N VAL A 456 8.67 10.15 -27.20
CA VAL A 456 9.79 9.81 -28.11
C VAL A 456 11.01 10.68 -27.80
N GLN A 457 10.81 11.98 -27.59
CA GLN A 457 11.88 12.89 -27.22
C GLN A 457 12.46 12.56 -25.85
N ASP A 458 11.62 12.22 -24.87
CA ASP A 458 12.06 11.75 -23.56
C ASP A 458 12.91 10.47 -23.66
N LEU A 459 12.52 9.52 -24.52
CA LEU A 459 13.30 8.30 -24.77
C LEU A 459 14.65 8.60 -25.42
N HIS A 460 14.71 9.54 -26.35
CA HIS A 460 15.96 9.97 -26.97
C HIS A 460 16.93 10.56 -25.94
N ILE A 461 16.44 11.45 -25.07
CA ILE A 461 17.23 12.02 -23.97
C ILE A 461 17.72 10.91 -23.02
N ASN A 462 16.89 9.91 -22.73
CA ASN A 462 17.31 8.77 -21.92
C ASN A 462 18.40 7.93 -22.60
N ALA A 463 18.36 7.75 -23.93
CA ALA A 463 19.41 7.08 -24.68
C ALA A 463 20.74 7.84 -24.59
N GLU A 464 20.72 9.17 -24.75
CA GLU A 464 21.91 10.02 -24.59
C GLU A 464 22.48 9.97 -23.16
N ARG A 465 21.59 9.94 -22.15
CA ARG A 465 22.00 9.79 -20.75
C ARG A 465 22.67 8.44 -20.49
N ILE A 466 22.14 7.35 -21.04
CA ILE A 466 22.75 6.02 -20.93
C ILE A 466 24.13 6.01 -21.57
N LEU A 467 24.24 6.56 -22.79
CA LEU A 467 25.52 6.67 -23.47
C LEU A 467 26.52 7.46 -22.61
N THR A 468 26.11 8.61 -22.08
CA THR A 468 26.95 9.47 -21.23
C THR A 468 27.31 8.81 -19.90
N ALA A 469 26.40 8.04 -19.30
CA ALA A 469 26.69 7.27 -18.10
C ALA A 469 27.72 6.16 -18.39
N GLY A 470 27.62 5.50 -19.54
CA GLY A 470 28.66 4.59 -20.05
C GLY A 470 29.99 5.30 -20.30
N LYS A 471 29.97 6.58 -20.69
CA LYS A 471 31.19 7.41 -20.79
C LYS A 471 31.77 7.81 -19.43
N LYS A 472 30.94 7.91 -18.40
CA LYS A 472 31.31 8.19 -17.00
C LYS A 472 31.79 6.95 -16.24
N GLY A 473 32.29 5.94 -16.94
CA GLY A 473 33.25 4.98 -16.37
C GLY A 473 34.64 5.60 -16.16
N GLU A 474 34.74 6.90 -15.91
CA GLU A 474 35.92 7.47 -15.26
C GLU A 474 35.82 7.02 -13.81
N ASP A 475 36.68 6.07 -13.50
CA ASP A 475 36.86 5.42 -12.24
C ASP A 475 36.98 6.46 -11.12
N LEU A 476 35.87 6.78 -10.44
CA LEU A 476 35.85 7.76 -9.34
C LEU A 476 36.81 7.38 -8.19
N LEU A 477 37.26 6.13 -8.16
CA LEU A 477 38.26 5.60 -7.24
C LEU A 477 39.71 5.84 -7.68
N ASN A 478 39.93 6.09 -8.98
CA ASN A 478 41.24 6.37 -9.57
C ASN A 478 41.35 7.78 -10.17
N MET A 479 40.35 8.63 -9.94
CA MET A 479 40.36 10.04 -10.33
C MET A 479 41.27 10.81 -9.36
N ASP A 480 42.20 11.61 -9.88
CA ASP A 480 43.07 12.45 -9.05
C ASP A 480 42.22 13.47 -8.27
N GLU A 481 42.61 13.82 -7.04
CA GLU A 481 41.89 14.76 -6.15
C GLU A 481 41.58 16.10 -6.85
N ASP A 482 42.45 16.53 -7.76
CA ASP A 482 42.29 17.75 -8.54
C ASP A 482 41.18 17.65 -9.61
N GLU A 483 41.00 16.48 -10.22
CA GLU A 483 39.92 16.24 -11.19
C GLU A 483 38.57 16.11 -10.49
N PHE A 484 38.54 15.42 -9.35
CA PHE A 484 37.34 15.32 -8.52
C PHE A 484 36.90 16.72 -8.05
N SER A 485 37.85 17.54 -7.58
CA SER A 485 37.58 18.90 -7.13
C SER A 485 37.02 19.78 -8.25
N ARG A 486 37.53 19.68 -9.48
CA ARG A 486 37.00 20.41 -10.66
C ARG A 486 35.58 19.99 -11.03
N LEU A 487 35.22 18.73 -10.80
CA LEU A 487 33.89 18.20 -11.12
C LEU A 487 32.80 18.77 -10.19
N PHE A 488 33.19 19.17 -8.99
CA PHE A 488 32.35 19.84 -7.99
C PHE A 488 32.64 21.34 -7.86
N ASP A 489 33.53 21.89 -8.69
CA ASP A 489 33.84 23.30 -8.72
C ASP A 489 32.68 24.07 -9.37
N LEU A 490 31.77 24.54 -8.51
CA LEU A 490 30.59 25.33 -8.89
C LEU A 490 30.99 26.66 -9.56
N SER A 491 32.25 27.07 -9.52
CA SER A 491 32.74 28.32 -10.10
C SER A 491 32.54 28.41 -11.63
N GLU A 492 32.57 27.28 -12.35
CA GLU A 492 32.26 27.22 -13.80
C GLU A 492 30.77 27.51 -14.08
N ILE A 493 29.89 27.03 -13.19
CA ILE A 493 28.45 27.23 -13.28
C ILE A 493 28.12 28.68 -12.89
N GLU A 494 28.75 29.22 -11.84
CA GLU A 494 28.65 30.62 -11.43
C GLU A 494 29.13 31.56 -12.54
N LYS A 495 30.30 31.31 -13.15
CA LYS A 495 30.79 32.12 -14.28
C LYS A 495 29.85 32.09 -15.49
N LYS A 496 29.21 30.95 -15.77
CA LYS A 496 28.20 30.84 -16.85
C LYS A 496 26.89 31.54 -16.47
N ALA A 497 26.51 31.55 -15.20
CA ALA A 497 25.36 32.30 -14.70
C ALA A 497 25.62 33.82 -14.79
N ASP A 498 26.78 34.29 -14.34
CA ASP A 498 27.23 35.69 -14.43
C ASP A 498 27.28 36.17 -15.88
N GLY A 499 27.77 35.33 -16.80
CA GLY A 499 27.78 35.63 -18.23
C GLY A 499 26.37 35.86 -18.79
N ARG A 500 25.42 34.97 -18.46
CA ARG A 500 24.01 35.11 -18.87
C ARG A 500 23.32 36.30 -18.22
N GLU A 501 23.65 36.61 -16.98
CA GLU A 501 23.11 37.76 -16.26
C GLU A 501 23.62 39.08 -16.89
N ASN A 502 24.88 39.13 -17.29
CA ASN A 502 25.46 40.28 -18.00
C ASN A 502 24.86 40.46 -19.40
N GLU A 503 24.62 39.37 -20.14
CA GLU A 503 23.88 39.43 -21.41
C GLU A 503 22.45 39.93 -21.21
N ALA A 504 21.75 39.44 -20.19
CA ALA A 504 20.40 39.88 -19.85
C ALA A 504 20.37 41.37 -19.46
N LYS A 505 21.34 41.84 -18.67
CA LYS A 505 21.50 43.26 -18.30
C LYS A 505 21.78 44.13 -19.54
N GLN A 506 22.58 43.66 -20.49
CA GLN A 506 22.81 44.37 -21.76
C GLN A 506 21.54 44.47 -22.62
N ILE A 507 20.77 43.38 -22.72
CA ILE A 507 19.50 43.36 -23.44
C ILE A 507 18.53 44.36 -22.79
N LEU A 508 18.40 44.35 -21.46
CA LEU A 508 17.51 45.26 -20.75
C LEU A 508 17.95 46.73 -20.87
N LYS A 509 19.26 47.01 -20.85
CA LYS A 509 19.81 48.35 -21.11
C LYS A 509 19.53 48.81 -22.55
N SER A 510 19.59 47.89 -23.52
CA SER A 510 19.21 48.17 -24.92
C SER A 510 17.71 48.46 -25.09
N LEU A 511 16.88 47.96 -24.17
CA LEU A 511 15.45 48.22 -24.09
C LEU A 511 15.10 49.50 -23.29
N GLY A 512 16.10 50.25 -22.83
CA GLY A 512 15.93 51.51 -22.10
C GLY A 512 15.58 51.36 -20.63
N VAL A 513 15.85 50.20 -20.02
CA VAL A 513 15.65 49.95 -18.59
C VAL A 513 16.94 50.34 -17.83
N ASP A 514 16.86 51.35 -16.96
CA ASP A 514 17.97 51.76 -16.08
C ASP A 514 18.14 50.78 -14.91
N ILE A 515 19.23 50.01 -14.94
CA ILE A 515 19.56 48.97 -13.93
C ILE A 515 20.60 49.46 -12.90
N GLU A 516 21.07 50.70 -13.00
CA GLU A 516 22.17 51.23 -12.15
C GLU A 516 21.78 51.56 -10.70
N LYS A 517 20.61 51.12 -10.22
CA LYS A 517 20.31 51.16 -8.79
C LYS A 517 20.66 49.81 -8.17
N ASP A 518 21.75 49.81 -7.40
CA ASP A 518 22.16 48.76 -6.46
C ASP A 518 21.12 48.58 -5.32
N GLU A 519 19.88 48.23 -5.66
CA GLU A 519 19.01 47.54 -4.73
C GLU A 519 19.29 46.05 -4.91
N LYS A 520 19.95 45.44 -3.92
CA LYS A 520 20.13 43.98 -3.82
C LYS A 520 18.74 43.32 -3.92
N VAL A 521 18.37 42.83 -5.10
CA VAL A 521 17.05 42.20 -5.35
C VAL A 521 16.95 40.81 -4.69
N PHE A 522 18.04 40.26 -4.17
CA PHE A 522 18.02 39.01 -3.43
C PHE A 522 19.08 39.03 -2.33
N ASN A 523 18.66 39.21 -1.07
CA ASN A 523 19.50 38.82 0.06
C ASN A 523 19.44 37.29 0.14
N ASP A 524 20.60 36.64 0.09
CA ASP A 524 20.71 35.21 0.37
C ASP A 524 20.15 34.97 1.78
N PRO A 525 19.11 34.12 1.97
CA PRO A 525 18.51 33.87 3.29
C PRO A 525 19.48 33.27 4.31
N TYR A 526 20.72 32.99 3.91
CA TYR A 526 21.76 32.40 4.73
C TYR A 526 22.92 33.35 5.10
N GLU A 527 22.94 34.59 4.62
CA GLU A 527 23.97 35.58 5.02
C GLU A 527 23.97 35.85 6.54
N ASP A 528 22.82 35.70 7.21
CA ASP A 528 22.65 35.96 8.64
C ASP A 528 22.96 34.76 9.56
N ILE A 529 23.23 33.57 8.98
CA ILE A 529 23.54 32.34 9.75
C ILE A 529 24.75 32.51 10.71
N PRO A 530 25.86 33.17 10.31
CA PRO A 530 27.02 33.34 11.21
C PRO A 530 26.70 34.21 12.43
N GLU A 531 25.79 35.18 12.31
CA GLU A 531 25.37 36.04 13.43
C GLU A 531 24.38 35.32 14.36
N LEU A 532 23.45 34.53 13.82
CA LEU A 532 22.55 33.67 14.60
C LEU A 532 23.32 32.59 15.38
N MET A 533 24.39 32.03 14.80
CA MET A 533 25.29 31.09 15.46
C MET A 533 26.10 31.73 16.59
N LYS A 534 26.38 33.04 16.53
CA LYS A 534 27.00 33.79 17.63
C LYS A 534 26.01 34.03 18.78
N GLN A 535 24.76 34.39 18.48
CA GLN A 535 23.72 34.57 19.52
C GLN A 535 23.45 33.29 20.32
N TYR A 536 23.51 32.12 19.68
CA TYR A 536 23.34 30.84 20.39
C TYR A 536 24.54 30.40 21.22
N LYS A 537 25.73 30.97 21.01
CA LYS A 537 26.94 30.67 21.81
C LYS A 537 27.08 31.56 23.05
N GLU A 538 26.29 32.63 23.15
CA GLU A 538 26.28 33.53 24.33
C GLU A 538 25.19 33.19 25.35
N VAL A 539 24.44 32.10 25.12
CA VAL A 539 23.46 31.54 26.06
C VAL A 539 23.92 30.15 26.50
N ASP A 540 24.98 30.11 27.31
CA ASP A 540 25.33 29.01 28.23
C ASP A 540 25.92 29.60 29.52
#